data_AF-A0A942J2B3-F1
#
_entry.id   AF-A0A942J2B3-F1
#
_cell.length_a   1.000
_cell.length_b   1.000
_cell.length_c   1.000
_cell.angle_alpha   90.00
_cell.angle_beta   90.00
_cell.angle_gamma   90.00
#
_symmetry.space_group_name_H-M   'P 1'
#
loop_
_entity.id
_entity.type
_entity.pdbx_description
1 polymer ?
#
loop_
_entity_poly.entity_id
_entity_poly.type
_entity_poly.pdbx_seq_one_letter_code
_entity_poly.pdbx_strand_id
1 'polypeptide(L)'
;MTDQPRLVTDDGNGEVDHAAAHLAKGDRRPPDTIWRANPREQGLIGFTDAIHWFGSRGWSISVPLIDSQPYDLVVDDGRSLHRVQVKTTTFRSPYGVYVVSLATRGGNQSFHTSKPFDHTAVDLLYVLAEGPARYLVPTDAFMSRTTLSLGSKVARFRV
;
A
#
# COMPACT_ATOMS: atom_id res chain seq x y z
N MET A 1 64.54 1.72 -1.80
CA MET A 1 64.74 0.94 -3.04
C MET A 1 64.13 -0.42 -2.79
N THR A 2 62.80 -0.50 -2.88
CA THR A 2 62.08 -1.10 -4.02
C THR A 2 62.17 -2.62 -3.97
N ASP A 3 61.14 -3.30 -3.46
CA ASP A 3 60.10 -3.98 -4.28
C ASP A 3 59.42 -5.10 -3.46
N GLN A 4 58.09 -5.20 -3.52
CA GLN A 4 57.32 -6.35 -3.02
C GLN A 4 57.35 -7.50 -4.07
N PRO A 5 56.53 -8.58 -4.06
CA PRO A 5 55.62 -9.17 -3.06
C PRO A 5 55.73 -10.73 -2.97
N ARG A 6 54.92 -11.39 -2.13
CA ARG A 6 54.22 -12.64 -2.52
C ARG A 6 53.00 -12.90 -1.63
N LEU A 7 51.87 -13.11 -2.32
CA LEU A 7 50.57 -13.52 -1.80
C LEU A 7 50.63 -14.87 -1.07
N VAL A 8 49.83 -15.00 -0.01
CA VAL A 8 49.16 -16.25 0.37
C VAL A 8 47.68 -15.95 0.59
N THR A 9 46.85 -16.80 0.02
CA THR A 9 45.39 -16.76 -0.18
C THR A 9 44.61 -17.45 0.93
N ASP A 10 43.30 -17.11 1.01
CA ASP A 10 42.17 -17.86 1.59
C ASP A 10 42.21 -18.02 3.13
N ASP A 11 41.13 -17.88 3.91
CA ASP A 11 39.82 -18.50 3.70
C ASP A 11 38.65 -17.55 3.95
N GLY A 12 37.69 -17.58 3.03
CA GLY A 12 36.41 -16.91 3.14
C GLY A 12 35.54 -17.41 4.29
N ASN A 13 34.81 -16.48 4.89
CA ASN A 13 33.50 -16.77 5.45
C ASN A 13 32.50 -15.84 4.77
N GLY A 14 31.80 -16.43 3.80
CA GLY A 14 30.75 -15.78 3.04
C GLY A 14 29.54 -15.52 3.93
N GLU A 15 29.46 -14.31 4.46
CA GLU A 15 28.17 -13.70 4.74
C GLU A 15 27.70 -13.11 3.41
N VAL A 16 27.10 -13.97 2.59
CA VAL A 16 26.41 -13.53 1.39
C VAL A 16 25.24 -12.67 1.84
N ASP A 17 25.43 -11.36 1.74
CA ASP A 17 24.37 -10.37 1.87
C ASP A 17 23.32 -10.66 0.79
N HIS A 18 22.34 -11.48 1.17
CA HIS A 18 21.24 -11.89 0.32
C HIS A 18 20.39 -10.68 -0.15
N ALA A 19 20.57 -9.49 0.44
CA ALA A 19 19.91 -8.27 0.00
C ALA A 19 20.46 -7.75 -1.34
N ALA A 20 21.77 -7.94 -1.60
CA ALA A 20 22.40 -7.37 -2.80
C ALA A 20 22.05 -8.12 -4.10
N ALA A 21 21.78 -9.42 -4.02
CA ALA A 21 21.54 -10.27 -5.19
C ALA A 21 20.17 -10.03 -5.87
N HIS A 22 19.19 -9.45 -5.17
CA HIS A 22 17.86 -9.19 -5.75
C HIS A 22 17.83 -7.94 -6.66
N LEU A 23 18.84 -7.07 -6.59
CA LEU A 23 18.85 -5.78 -7.30
C LEU A 23 19.29 -5.83 -8.77
N ALA A 24 19.79 -6.96 -9.25
CA ALA A 24 20.52 -7.00 -10.54
C ALA A 24 19.65 -7.31 -11.77
N LYS A 25 18.36 -7.61 -11.64
CA LYS A 25 17.48 -7.89 -12.79
C LYS A 25 16.08 -7.30 -12.62
N GLY A 26 15.82 -6.22 -13.36
CA GLY A 26 14.48 -5.80 -13.75
C GLY A 26 13.90 -4.64 -12.93
N ASP A 27 13.89 -3.46 -13.56
CA ASP A 27 13.27 -2.20 -13.12
C ASP A 27 13.87 -1.58 -11.84
N ARG A 28 14.76 -0.58 -12.03
CA ARG A 28 15.35 0.24 -10.96
C ARG A 28 14.31 1.19 -10.38
N ARG A 29 13.24 0.66 -9.78
CA ARG A 29 12.30 1.51 -9.05
C ARG A 29 12.98 2.00 -7.77
N PRO A 30 12.65 3.23 -7.31
CA PRO A 30 13.20 3.75 -6.07
C PRO A 30 12.95 2.76 -4.92
N PRO A 31 13.92 2.52 -4.02
CA PRO A 31 13.77 1.54 -2.94
C PRO A 31 12.60 1.86 -1.99
N ASP A 32 12.16 3.11 -1.95
CA ASP A 32 11.03 3.62 -1.18
C ASP A 32 9.67 3.52 -1.92
N THR A 33 9.63 2.97 -3.13
CA THR A 33 8.35 2.76 -3.83
C THR A 33 7.47 1.74 -3.09
N ILE A 34 6.16 2.00 -3.10
CA ILE A 34 5.14 1.06 -2.63
C ILE A 34 4.76 0.03 -3.70
N TRP A 35 5.19 0.21 -4.95
CA TRP A 35 4.83 -0.70 -6.04
C TRP A 35 5.34 -2.11 -5.80
N ARG A 36 4.51 -3.12 -6.01
CA ARG A 36 4.96 -4.54 -6.07
C ARG A 36 4.31 -5.24 -7.26
N ALA A 37 5.05 -6.17 -7.86
CA ALA A 37 4.52 -6.99 -8.96
C ALA A 37 3.32 -7.82 -8.49
N ASN A 38 3.41 -8.32 -7.26
CA ASN A 38 2.33 -8.98 -6.56
C ASN A 38 1.42 -7.95 -5.87
N PRO A 39 0.15 -7.78 -6.30
CA PRO A 39 -0.76 -6.80 -5.72
C PRO A 39 -1.02 -7.02 -4.23
N ARG A 40 -0.90 -8.27 -3.74
CA ARG A 40 -1.08 -8.59 -2.32
C ARG A 40 0.04 -8.02 -1.45
N GLU A 41 1.28 -8.04 -1.94
CA GLU A 41 2.42 -7.43 -1.23
C GLU A 41 2.29 -5.91 -1.18
N GLN A 42 1.89 -5.27 -2.28
CA GLN A 42 1.60 -3.84 -2.28
C GLN A 42 0.40 -3.50 -1.38
N GLY A 43 -0.62 -4.36 -1.33
CA GLY A 43 -1.74 -4.24 -0.39
C GLY A 43 -1.28 -4.32 1.07
N LEU A 44 -0.39 -5.25 1.39
CA LEU A 44 0.20 -5.41 2.72
C LEU A 44 0.95 -4.16 3.18
N ILE A 45 1.71 -3.50 2.29
CA ILE A 45 2.37 -2.22 2.59
C ILE A 45 1.35 -1.14 2.97
N GLY A 46 0.25 -1.03 2.22
CA GLY A 46 -0.83 -0.10 2.55
C GLY A 46 -1.47 -0.41 3.90
N PHE A 47 -1.69 -1.69 4.18
CA PHE A 47 -2.31 -2.14 5.42
C PHE A 47 -1.44 -1.85 6.65
N THR A 48 -0.13 -2.13 6.58
CA THR A 48 0.79 -1.85 7.68
C THR A 48 1.00 -0.35 7.91
N ASP A 49 1.03 0.46 6.84
CA ASP A 49 1.06 1.92 6.94
C ASP A 49 -0.23 2.47 7.59
N ALA A 50 -1.39 1.92 7.24
CA ALA A 50 -2.67 2.26 7.87
C ALA A 50 -2.65 1.93 9.37
N ILE A 51 -2.22 0.72 9.75
CA ILE A 51 -2.08 0.32 11.16
C ILE A 51 -1.20 1.30 11.91
N HIS A 52 -0.04 1.65 11.35
CA HIS A 52 0.87 2.62 11.95
C HIS A 52 0.21 4.01 12.09
N TRP A 53 -0.48 4.48 11.07
CA TRP A 53 -1.14 5.79 11.08
C TRP A 53 -2.26 5.88 12.12
N PHE A 54 -3.10 4.85 12.24
CA PHE A 54 -4.17 4.78 13.24
C PHE A 54 -3.60 4.59 14.65
N GLY A 55 -2.67 3.65 14.82
CA GLY A 55 -2.05 3.33 16.11
C GLY A 55 -1.26 4.51 16.69
N SER A 56 -0.55 5.27 15.85
CA SER A 56 0.18 6.48 16.29
C SER A 56 -0.74 7.60 16.80
N ARG A 57 -2.05 7.52 16.52
CA ARG A 57 -3.09 8.44 17.04
C ARG A 57 -3.80 7.90 18.29
N GLY A 58 -3.37 6.75 18.80
CA GLY A 58 -4.00 6.10 19.95
C GLY A 58 -5.33 5.43 19.62
N TRP A 59 -5.65 5.22 18.34
CA TRP A 59 -6.87 4.52 17.96
C TRP A 59 -6.68 3.02 18.16
N SER A 60 -7.70 2.34 18.68
CA SER A 60 -7.67 0.88 18.78
C SER A 60 -8.00 0.27 17.43
N ILE A 61 -7.32 -0.82 17.06
CA ILE A 61 -7.45 -1.47 15.75
C ILE A 61 -7.93 -2.90 15.94
N SER A 62 -9.00 -3.26 15.24
CA SER A 62 -9.55 -4.61 15.17
C SER A 62 -9.46 -5.14 13.75
N VAL A 63 -8.76 -6.25 13.55
CA VAL A 63 -8.59 -6.90 12.24
C VAL A 63 -9.54 -8.09 12.14
N PRO A 64 -10.36 -8.21 11.07
CA PRO A 64 -11.19 -9.39 10.84
C PRO A 64 -10.36 -10.67 10.77
N LEU A 65 -10.88 -11.75 11.35
CA LEU A 65 -10.19 -13.05 11.34
C LEU A 65 -10.15 -13.69 9.94
N ILE A 66 -11.12 -13.37 9.08
CA ILE A 66 -11.27 -13.90 7.73
C ILE A 66 -11.21 -12.76 6.72
N ASP A 67 -10.88 -13.05 5.46
CA ASP A 67 -10.76 -12.05 4.38
C ASP A 67 -11.94 -12.13 3.42
N SER A 68 -13.16 -11.97 3.94
CA SER A 68 -14.39 -11.97 3.13
C SER A 68 -15.21 -10.70 3.29
N GLN A 69 -14.77 -9.79 4.17
CA GLN A 69 -15.43 -8.53 4.44
C GLN A 69 -15.08 -7.49 3.37
N PRO A 70 -15.95 -6.50 3.15
CA PRO A 70 -15.71 -5.39 2.23
C PRO A 70 -14.80 -4.29 2.82
N TYR A 71 -14.22 -4.51 3.99
CA TYR A 71 -13.30 -3.62 4.70
C TYR A 71 -12.12 -4.45 5.23
N ASP A 72 -10.97 -3.81 5.44
CA ASP A 72 -9.74 -4.50 5.86
C ASP A 72 -9.56 -4.48 7.39
N LEU A 73 -10.06 -3.43 8.06
CA LEU A 73 -9.96 -3.28 9.50
C LEU A 73 -11.09 -2.41 10.06
N VAL A 74 -11.31 -2.49 11.37
CA VAL A 74 -12.17 -1.57 12.13
C VAL A 74 -11.28 -0.78 13.07
N VAL A 75 -11.52 0.53 13.17
CA VAL A 75 -10.84 1.39 14.14
C VAL A 75 -11.82 2.00 15.13
N ASP A 76 -11.36 2.19 16.36
CA ASP A 76 -12.05 2.91 17.43
C ASP A 76 -11.27 4.20 17.75
N ASP A 77 -11.90 5.36 17.50
CA ASP A 77 -11.34 6.68 17.79
C ASP A 77 -11.65 7.19 19.20
N GLY A 78 -12.29 6.36 20.04
CA GLY A 78 -12.79 6.69 21.37
C GLY A 78 -14.19 7.29 21.38
N ARG A 79 -14.80 7.51 20.21
CA ARG A 79 -16.18 8.03 20.05
C ARG A 79 -17.04 7.11 19.21
N SER A 80 -16.47 6.47 18.19
CA SER A 80 -17.19 5.64 17.24
C SER A 80 -16.27 4.59 16.62
N LEU A 81 -16.90 3.48 16.18
CA LEU A 81 -16.25 2.46 15.39
C LEU A 81 -16.40 2.79 13.90
N HIS A 82 -15.30 2.70 13.17
CA HIS A 82 -15.27 2.94 11.73
C HIS A 82 -14.73 1.72 10.98
N ARG A 83 -15.50 1.22 10.00
CA ARG A 83 -15.03 0.20 9.05
C ARG A 83 -14.16 0.87 8.00
N VAL A 84 -12.91 0.43 7.88
CA VAL A 84 -11.91 1.04 7.01
C VAL A 84 -11.53 0.09 5.89
N GLN A 85 -11.64 0.57 4.65
CA GLN A 85 -10.99 -0.06 3.51
C GLN A 85 -9.69 0.69 3.22
N VAL A 86 -8.60 -0.06 3.12
CA VAL A 86 -7.27 0.35 2.72
C VAL A 86 -7.10 0.12 1.22
N LYS A 87 -6.61 1.13 0.51
CA LYS A 87 -6.18 1.03 -0.88
C LYS A 87 -4.81 1.66 -1.05
N THR A 88 -4.11 1.22 -2.08
CA THR A 88 -2.84 1.83 -2.49
C THR A 88 -2.90 2.28 -3.94
N THR A 89 -2.09 3.26 -4.31
CA THR A 89 -1.93 3.64 -5.72
C THR A 89 -0.55 4.19 -6.04
N THR A 90 0.01 3.74 -7.15
CA THR A 90 1.18 4.35 -7.80
C THR A 90 0.78 5.06 -9.10
N PHE A 91 -0.49 4.94 -9.50
CA PHE A 91 -0.97 5.45 -10.78
C PHE A 91 -1.33 6.93 -10.67
N ARG A 92 -0.78 7.72 -11.59
CA ARG A 92 -1.14 9.13 -11.81
C ARG A 92 -1.83 9.27 -13.15
N SER A 93 -2.87 10.09 -13.18
CA SER A 93 -3.48 10.57 -14.43
C SER A 93 -2.48 11.41 -15.24
N PRO A 94 -2.77 11.71 -16.52
CA PRO A 94 -1.94 12.60 -17.34
C PRO A 94 -1.71 14.00 -16.73
N TYR A 95 -2.56 14.43 -15.82
CA TYR A 95 -2.46 15.70 -15.09
C TYR A 95 -1.65 15.60 -13.79
N GLY A 96 -0.97 14.49 -13.54
CA GLY A 96 -0.16 14.27 -12.34
C GLY A 96 -0.95 13.97 -11.06
N VAL A 97 -2.27 13.85 -11.15
CA VAL A 97 -3.14 13.53 -9.99
C VAL A 97 -3.19 12.02 -9.78
N TYR A 98 -2.92 11.56 -8.56
CA TYR A 98 -3.09 10.15 -8.19
C TYR A 98 -4.53 9.69 -8.36
N VAL A 99 -4.72 8.48 -8.90
CA VAL A 99 -6.04 7.86 -9.01
C VAL A 99 -5.97 6.47 -8.41
N VAL A 100 -6.88 6.19 -7.47
CA VAL A 100 -6.97 4.88 -6.80
C VAL A 100 -8.12 4.08 -7.40
N SER A 101 -7.94 2.77 -7.54
CA SER A 101 -9.03 1.87 -7.91
C SER A 101 -9.82 1.47 -6.66
N LEU A 102 -11.14 1.67 -6.71
CA LEU A 102 -12.06 1.33 -5.63
C LEU A 102 -12.66 -0.06 -5.82
N ALA A 103 -12.95 -0.44 -7.07
CA ALA A 103 -13.55 -1.73 -7.39
C ALA A 103 -12.61 -2.88 -7.04
N THR A 104 -13.15 -3.90 -6.38
CA THR A 104 -12.42 -5.15 -6.11
C THR A 104 -12.46 -6.00 -7.37
N ARG A 105 -11.29 -6.21 -7.96
CA ARG A 105 -11.11 -7.09 -9.12
C ARG A 105 -10.70 -8.46 -8.63
N GLY A 106 -11.51 -9.46 -8.94
CA GLY A 106 -11.24 -10.85 -8.65
C GLY A 106 -11.29 -11.68 -9.93
N GLY A 107 -10.98 -12.95 -9.82
CA GLY A 107 -11.03 -13.87 -10.95
C GLY A 107 -9.78 -14.71 -11.11
N ASN A 108 -9.95 -15.82 -11.82
CA ASN A 108 -8.86 -16.66 -12.30
C ASN A 108 -8.74 -16.48 -13.83
N GLN A 109 -7.83 -17.22 -14.47
CA GLN A 109 -7.64 -17.14 -15.94
C GLN A 109 -8.92 -17.37 -16.75
N SER A 110 -9.95 -18.01 -16.17
CA SER A 110 -11.19 -18.37 -16.87
C SER A 110 -12.35 -17.39 -16.62
N PHE A 111 -12.34 -16.63 -15.51
CA PHE A 111 -13.43 -15.73 -15.16
C PHE A 111 -12.90 -14.47 -14.49
N HIS A 112 -13.26 -13.31 -15.02
CA HIS A 112 -13.02 -12.02 -14.38
C HIS A 112 -14.27 -11.56 -13.65
N THR A 113 -14.11 -11.11 -12.41
CA THR A 113 -15.17 -10.49 -11.62
C THR A 113 -14.73 -9.10 -11.19
N SER A 114 -15.65 -8.15 -11.26
CA SER A 114 -15.43 -6.79 -10.78
C SER A 114 -16.59 -6.44 -9.87
N LYS A 115 -16.30 -6.26 -8.58
CA LYS A 115 -17.28 -5.80 -7.58
C LYS A 115 -17.11 -4.29 -7.39
N PRO A 116 -18.10 -3.46 -7.75
CA PRO A 116 -18.06 -2.04 -7.47
C PRO A 116 -17.96 -1.78 -5.96
N PHE A 117 -17.30 -0.69 -5.59
CA PHE A 117 -17.22 -0.24 -4.20
C PHE A 117 -18.63 0.00 -3.63
N ASP A 118 -18.80 -0.37 -2.36
CA ASP A 118 -20.05 -0.24 -1.62
C ASP A 118 -19.88 0.76 -0.48
N HIS A 119 -20.45 1.94 -0.65
CA HIS A 119 -20.39 3.03 0.33
C HIS A 119 -21.12 2.71 1.63
N THR A 120 -21.99 1.70 1.65
CA THR A 120 -22.74 1.31 2.87
C THR A 120 -21.95 0.35 3.76
N ALA A 121 -20.94 -0.29 3.18
CA ALA A 121 -20.18 -1.35 3.83
C ALA A 121 -18.83 -0.87 4.43
N VAL A 122 -18.44 0.36 4.10
CA VAL A 122 -17.19 1.01 4.50
C VAL A 122 -17.51 2.43 4.94
N ASP A 123 -16.96 2.86 6.07
CA ASP A 123 -17.18 4.20 6.62
C ASP A 123 -16.02 5.14 6.22
N LEU A 124 -14.79 4.62 6.19
CA LEU A 124 -13.58 5.35 5.82
C LEU A 124 -12.78 4.63 4.73
N LEU A 125 -12.30 5.39 3.74
CA LEU A 125 -11.33 4.94 2.75
C LEU A 125 -9.95 5.50 3.10
N TYR A 126 -9.05 4.63 3.56
CA TYR A 126 -7.63 4.96 3.71
C TYR A 126 -6.89 4.70 2.40
N VAL A 127 -6.16 5.70 1.90
CA VAL A 127 -5.39 5.56 0.65
C VAL A 127 -3.94 5.93 0.87
N LEU A 128 -3.04 4.99 0.63
CA LEU A 128 -1.60 5.24 0.53
C LEU A 128 -1.23 5.41 -0.95
N ALA A 129 -0.88 6.62 -1.36
CA ALA A 129 -0.31 6.90 -2.66
C ALA A 129 1.23 6.78 -2.61
N GLU A 130 1.86 6.55 -3.76
CA GLU A 130 3.32 6.50 -3.85
C GLU A 130 3.98 7.76 -3.27
N GLY A 131 5.09 7.57 -2.54
CA GLY A 131 5.69 8.60 -1.68
C GLY A 131 4.99 8.70 -0.31
N PRO A 132 5.05 9.85 0.38
CA PRO A 132 4.48 10.01 1.72
C PRO A 132 3.00 10.41 1.73
N ALA A 133 2.29 10.34 0.59
CA ALA A 133 0.95 10.90 0.45
C ALA A 133 -0.12 9.91 0.95
N ARG A 134 -0.81 10.27 2.03
CA ARG A 134 -1.91 9.50 2.63
C ARG A 134 -3.21 10.30 2.62
N TYR A 135 -4.32 9.61 2.50
CA TYR A 135 -5.66 10.20 2.56
C TYR A 135 -6.56 9.34 3.44
N LEU A 136 -7.39 9.98 4.27
CA LEU A 136 -8.45 9.33 5.03
C LEU A 136 -9.79 9.98 4.65
N VAL A 137 -10.51 9.35 3.71
CA VAL A 137 -11.69 9.94 3.08
C VAL A 137 -12.96 9.27 3.61
N PRO A 138 -13.89 10.00 4.25
CA PRO A 138 -15.22 9.50 4.55
C PRO A 138 -15.94 9.04 3.29
N THR A 139 -16.59 7.87 3.32
CA THR A 139 -17.22 7.30 2.13
C THR A 139 -18.45 8.06 1.64
N ASP A 140 -19.06 8.90 2.49
CA ASP A 140 -20.13 9.83 2.14
C ASP A 140 -19.62 11.08 1.38
N ALA A 141 -18.31 11.34 1.39
CA ALA A 141 -17.71 12.50 0.74
C ALA A 141 -17.47 12.34 -0.77
N PHE A 142 -17.70 11.13 -1.32
CA PHE A 142 -17.60 10.85 -2.76
C PHE A 142 -18.61 9.77 -3.17
N MET A 143 -19.01 9.77 -4.46
CA MET A 143 -20.04 8.85 -4.99
C MET A 143 -19.46 7.82 -5.99
N SER A 144 -18.18 7.94 -6.33
CA SER A 144 -17.54 7.08 -7.33
C SER A 144 -17.36 5.66 -6.81
N ARG A 145 -17.67 4.65 -7.64
CA ARG A 145 -17.66 3.24 -7.24
C ARG A 145 -16.52 2.40 -7.83
N THR A 146 -15.78 2.96 -8.78
CA THR A 146 -14.76 2.21 -9.55
C THR A 146 -13.36 2.77 -9.35
N THR A 147 -13.23 4.09 -9.37
CA THR A 147 -11.99 4.83 -9.17
C THR A 147 -12.26 6.13 -8.44
N LEU A 148 -11.24 6.67 -7.76
CA LEU A 148 -11.29 7.98 -7.12
C LEU A 148 -10.01 8.74 -7.43
N SER A 149 -10.15 9.96 -7.95
CA SER A 149 -9.02 10.88 -8.16
C SER A 149 -8.70 11.61 -6.86
N LEU A 150 -7.45 11.53 -6.41
CA LEU A 150 -6.94 12.16 -5.18
C LEU A 150 -6.57 13.64 -5.38
N GLY A 151 -7.36 14.34 -6.20
CA GLY A 151 -7.18 15.74 -6.55
C GLY A 151 -7.89 16.69 -5.59
N SER A 152 -8.24 17.88 -6.09
CA SER A 152 -8.82 18.98 -5.30
C SER A 152 -10.04 18.58 -4.45
N LYS A 153 -10.92 17.71 -4.97
CA LYS A 153 -12.14 17.28 -4.27
C LYS A 153 -11.88 16.56 -2.95
N VAL A 154 -10.78 15.83 -2.84
CA VAL A 154 -10.42 15.05 -1.64
C VAL A 154 -9.11 15.53 -0.99
N ALA A 155 -8.53 16.62 -1.49
CA ALA A 155 -7.28 17.19 -0.97
C ALA A 155 -7.38 17.56 0.52
N ARG A 156 -8.57 17.98 0.98
CA ARG A 156 -8.85 18.30 2.40
C ARG A 156 -8.76 17.10 3.35
N PHE A 157 -8.75 15.88 2.80
CA PHE A 157 -8.70 14.62 3.56
C PHE A 157 -7.29 14.01 3.59
N ARG A 158 -6.27 14.76 3.17
CA ARG A 158 -4.87 14.33 3.26
C ARG A 158 -4.40 14.31 4.72
N VAL A 159 -3.62 13.29 5.11
CA VAL A 159 -3.22 13.02 6.50
C VAL A 159 -1.76 12.62 6.69
#